data_AF-A0A7X7ZIB6-F1
#
_entry.id   AF-A0A7X7ZIB6-F1
#
_cell.length_a   1.000
_cell.length_b   1.000
_cell.length_c   1.000
_cell.angle_alpha   90.00
_cell.angle_beta   90.00
_cell.angle_gamma   90.00
#
_symmetry.space_group_name_H-M   'P 1'
#
loop_
_entity.id
_entity.type
_entity.pdbx_description
1 polymer ?
#
loop_
_entity_poly.entity_id
_entity_poly.type
_entity_poly.pdbx_seq_one_letter_code
_entity_poly.pdbx_strand_id
1 'polypeptide(L)' 'MKKGIVTIRLDEELAELLDGAARRTGKNRSEIVREALRRQVRLERFEDLRRRIMPFAEARGYLTDEDVFAKLP' A
#
# COMPACT_ATOMS: atom_id res chain seq x y z
N MET A 1 16.25 -10.25 14.01
CA MET A 1 14.76 -10.25 13.90
C MET A 1 14.30 -11.63 13.44
N LYS A 2 13.39 -12.29 14.17
CA LYS A 2 12.84 -13.59 13.73
C LYS A 2 12.00 -13.38 12.47
N LYS A 3 12.36 -14.03 11.37
CA LYS A 3 11.53 -14.06 10.15
C LYS A 3 10.39 -15.05 10.39
N GLY A 4 9.15 -14.58 10.32
CA GLY A 4 7.96 -15.43 10.31
C GLY A 4 7.66 -15.92 8.89
N ILE A 5 7.12 -17.13 8.76
CA ILE A 5 6.55 -17.64 7.52
C ILE A 5 5.05 -17.44 7.59
N VAL A 6 4.46 -16.91 6.51
CA VAL A 6 3.02 -16.79 6.37
C VAL A 6 2.61 -17.70 5.21
N THR A 7 1.72 -18.65 5.48
CA THR A 7 1.08 -19.48 4.45
C THR A 7 -0.29 -18.88 4.15
N ILE A 8 -0.53 -18.48 2.91
CA ILE A 8 -1.78 -17.88 2.46
C ILE A 8 -2.44 -18.78 1.42
N ARG A 9 -3.78 -18.82 1.42
CA ARG A 9 -4.55 -19.40 0.33
C ARG A 9 -4.75 -18.32 -0.74
N LEU A 10 -4.59 -18.70 -2.00
CA LEU A 10 -4.88 -17.87 -3.15
C LEU A 10 -5.93 -18.61 -3.97
N ASP A 11 -6.90 -17.87 -4.51
CA ASP A 11 -7.71 -18.40 -5.60
C ASP A 11 -6.85 -18.58 -6.87
N GLU A 12 -7.41 -19.29 -7.85
CA GLU A 12 -6.72 -19.64 -9.09
C GLU A 12 -6.33 -18.38 -9.89
N GLU A 13 -7.26 -17.43 -10.01
CA GLU A 13 -7.04 -16.17 -10.72
C GLU A 13 -5.86 -15.36 -10.14
N LEU A 14 -5.82 -15.19 -8.82
CA LEU A 14 -4.76 -14.44 -8.15
C LEU A 14 -3.40 -15.16 -8.25
N ALA A 15 -3.40 -16.50 -8.24
CA ALA A 15 -2.19 -17.27 -8.47
C ALA A 15 -1.64 -17.04 -9.89
N GLU A 16 -2.50 -17.04 -10.91
CA GLU A 16 -2.10 -16.75 -12.30
C GLU A 16 -1.60 -15.33 -12.49
N LEU A 17 -2.27 -14.34 -11.87
CA LEU A 17 -1.84 -12.93 -11.89
C LEU A 17 -0.46 -12.76 -11.25
N LEU A 18 -0.22 -13.43 -10.12
CA LEU A 18 1.07 -13.41 -9.43
C LEU A 18 2.17 -14.04 -10.29
N ASP A 19 1.88 -15.12 -11.00
CA ASP A 19 2.82 -15.73 -11.94
C ASP A 19 3.13 -14.85 -13.14
N GLY A 20 2.10 -14.22 -13.71
CA GLY A 20 2.27 -13.24 -14.78
C GLY A 20 3.16 -12.08 -14.33
N ALA A 21 2.94 -11.55 -13.12
CA ALA A 21 3.75 -10.49 -12.55
C ALA A 21 5.20 -10.93 -12.30
N ALA A 22 5.40 -12.14 -11.77
CA ALA A 22 6.74 -12.72 -11.57
C ALA A 22 7.52 -12.81 -12.88
N ARG A 23 6.90 -13.37 -13.93
CA ARG A 23 7.51 -13.47 -15.27
C ARG A 23 7.87 -12.12 -15.87
N ARG A 24 6.96 -11.13 -15.79
CA ARG A 24 7.18 -9.79 -16.38
C ARG A 24 8.26 -8.99 -15.66
N THR A 25 8.38 -9.15 -14.35
CA THR A 25 9.29 -8.35 -13.51
C THR A 25 10.63 -9.03 -13.23
N GLY A 26 10.75 -10.33 -13.51
CA GLY A 26 11.91 -11.14 -13.12
C GLY A 26 12.00 -11.43 -11.62
N LYS A 27 11.00 -11.02 -10.83
CA LYS A 27 10.94 -11.24 -9.38
C LYS A 27 10.29 -12.57 -9.05
N ASN A 28 10.69 -13.19 -7.93
CA ASN A 28 9.98 -14.37 -7.43
C ASN A 28 8.66 -13.98 -6.74
N ARG A 29 7.73 -14.95 -6.62
CA ARG A 29 6.42 -14.78 -5.96
C ARG A 29 6.55 -14.16 -4.57
N SER A 30 7.46 -14.67 -3.74
CA SER A 30 7.65 -14.20 -2.36
C SER A 30 8.13 -12.75 -2.27
N GLU A 31 8.89 -12.27 -3.25
CA GLU A 31 9.30 -10.87 -3.34
C GLU A 31 8.12 -9.96 -3.67
N ILE A 32 7.35 -10.31 -4.70
CA ILE A 32 6.14 -9.57 -5.09
C ILE A 32 5.14 -9.51 -3.94
N VAL A 33 4.87 -10.64 -3.27
CA VAL A 33 3.96 -10.70 -2.12
C VAL A 33 4.45 -9.81 -0.99
N ARG A 34 5.76 -9.83 -0.68
CA ARG A 34 6.33 -8.95 0.37
C ARG A 34 6.21 -7.47 -0.01
N GLU A 35 6.42 -7.11 -1.27
CA GLU A 35 6.26 -5.74 -1.75
C GLU A 35 4.81 -5.28 -1.67
N ALA A 36 3.87 -6.11 -2.13
CA ALA A 36 2.44 -5.87 -2.06
C ALA A 36 1.98 -5.67 -0.60
N LEU A 37 2.37 -6.56 0.31
CA LEU A 37 2.06 -6.44 1.74
C LEU A 37 2.63 -5.16 2.35
N ARG A 38 3.90 -4.81 2.05
CA ARG A 38 4.50 -3.56 2.53
C ARG A 38 3.80 -2.33 1.97
N ARG A 39 3.31 -2.38 0.73
CA ARG A 39 2.54 -1.29 0.12
C ARG A 39 1.19 -1.17 0.81
N GLN A 40 0.48 -2.28 1.00
CA GLN A 40 -0.84 -2.30 1.63
C GLN A 40 -0.80 -1.74 3.06
N VAL A 41 0.13 -2.22 3.89
CA VAL A 41 0.30 -1.71 5.26
C VAL A 41 0.65 -0.21 5.27
N ARG A 42 1.42 0.28 4.30
CA ARG A 42 1.71 1.71 4.18
C ARG A 42 0.49 2.53 3.82
N LEU A 43 -0.35 2.06 2.90
CA LEU A 43 -1.60 2.71 2.54
C LEU A 43 -2.56 2.77 3.73
N GLU A 44 -2.74 1.67 4.47
CA GLU A 44 -3.60 1.65 5.65
C GLU A 44 -3.12 2.64 6.72
N ARG A 45 -1.80 2.71 6.97
CA ARG A 45 -1.22 3.69 7.90
C ARG A 45 -1.41 5.13 7.42
N PHE A 46 -1.28 5.37 6.12
CA PHE A 46 -1.49 6.68 5.54
C PHE A 46 -2.95 7.13 5.71
N GLU A 47 -3.92 6.26 5.39
CA GLU A 47 -5.34 6.56 5.56
C GLU A 47 -5.71 6.79 7.03
N ASP A 48 -5.13 6.02 7.95
CA ASP A 48 -5.34 6.24 9.37
C ASP A 48 -4.82 7.61 9.83
N LEU A 49 -3.61 7.97 9.40
CA LEU A 49 -3.02 9.27 9.69
C LEU A 49 -3.86 10.41 9.08
N ARG A 50 -4.29 10.26 7.83
CA ARG A 50 -5.13 11.23 7.12
C ARG A 50 -6.41 11.50 7.89
N ARG A 51 -7.13 10.46 8.31
CA ARG A 51 -8.36 10.59 9.12
C ARG A 51 -8.13 11.34 10.42
N ARG A 52 -7.00 11.09 11.09
CA ARG A 52 -6.66 11.75 12.35
C ARG A 52 -6.31 13.24 12.18
N ILE A 53 -5.70 13.59 11.05
CA ILE A 53 -5.27 14.97 10.76
C ILE A 53 -6.42 15.80 10.17
N MET A 54 -7.38 15.17 9.48
CA MET A 54 -8.44 15.85 8.72
C MET A 54 -9.14 16.99 9.48
N PRO A 55 -9.58 16.84 10.75
CA PRO A 55 -10.26 17.92 11.47
C PRO A 55 -9.39 19.18 11.64
N PHE A 56 -8.07 19.00 11.78
CA PHE A 56 -7.12 20.12 11.93
C PHE A 56 -6.75 20.76 10.60
N ALA A 57 -6.81 19.97 9.52
CA ALA A 57 -6.56 20.40 8.15
C ALA A 57 -7.75 21.22 7.61
N GLU A 58 -8.98 20.74 7.84
CA GLU A 58 -10.23 21.44 7.51
C GLU A 58 -10.30 22.81 8.19
N ALA A 59 -9.96 22.89 9.49
CA ALA A 59 -9.91 24.15 10.23
C ALA A 59 -8.88 25.16 9.65
N ARG A 60 -7.96 24.69 8.80
CA ARG A 60 -6.96 25.50 8.10
C ARG A 60 -7.26 25.68 6.61
N GLY A 61 -8.41 25.19 6.14
CA GLY A 61 -8.86 25.33 4.74
C GLY A 61 -8.32 24.28 3.78
N TYR A 62 -7.76 23.17 4.26
CA TYR A 62 -7.37 22.03 3.42
C TYR A 62 -8.46 20.97 3.43
N LEU A 63 -9.20 20.83 2.32
CA LEU A 63 -10.31 19.88 2.19
C LEU A 63 -9.95 18.69 1.30
N THR A 64 -9.01 18.89 0.37
CA THR A 64 -8.57 17.89 -0.61
C THR A 64 -7.05 17.71 -0.53
N ASP A 65 -6.57 16.60 -1.10
CA ASP A 65 -5.13 16.38 -1.18
C ASP A 65 -4.49 17.39 -2.15
N GLU A 66 -5.21 17.83 -3.19
CA GLU A 66 -4.81 18.93 -4.07
C GLU A 66 -4.53 20.25 -3.34
N ASP A 67 -5.33 20.60 -2.33
CA ASP A 67 -5.09 21.82 -1.53
C ASP A 67 -3.73 21.77 -0.83
N VAL A 68 -3.31 20.57 -0.40
CA VAL A 68 -2.01 20.33 0.23
C VAL A 68 -0.91 20.37 -0.83
N PHE A 69 -1.09 19.68 -1.96
CA PHE A 69 -0.10 19.64 -3.04
C PHE A 69 0.18 21.02 -3.63
N ALA A 70 -0.83 21.87 -3.75
CA ALA A 70 -0.68 23.25 -4.21
C ALA A 70 0.17 24.13 -3.27
N LYS A 71 0.43 23.69 -2.04
CA LYS A 71 1.27 24.40 -1.04
C LYS A 71 2.65 23.78 -0.83
N LEU A 72 2.93 22.63 -1.46
CA LEU A 72 4.25 22.01 -1.40
C LEU A 72 5.20 22.71 -2.38
N PRO A 73 6.48 22.92 -2.01
CA PRO A 73 7.48 23.58 -2.84
C PRO A 73 7.95 22.74 -4.03
#